data_AF-A0A062VNU2-F1
#
_entry.id   AF-A0A062VNU2-F1
#
_cell.length_a   1.000
_cell.length_b   1.000
_cell.length_c   1.000
_cell.angle_alpha   90.00
_cell.angle_beta   90.00
_cell.angle_gamma   90.00
#
_symmetry.space_group_name_H-M   'P 1'
#
loop_
_entity.id
_entity.type
_entity.pdbx_description
1 polymer ?
#
loop_
_entity_poly.entity_id
_entity_poly.type
_entity_poly.pdbx_seq_one_letter_code
_entity_poly.pdbx_strand_id
1 'polypeptide(L)'
;MPGSGSLNGGIVKGFPAGIADAMDGSNIISTSIATEGSVMQLSLVASSAATPDEIRAHYRALWSALGLREQPGNDETIAFIGAYESLSLSIGPSGTGNRYTIFGVFRTE
;
A
#
# COMPACT_ATOMS: atom_id res chain seq x y z
N MET A 1 14.30 0.48 -12.76
CA MET A 1 13.12 0.01 -12.00
C MET A 1 13.21 -1.51 -11.81
N PRO A 2 12.61 -2.09 -10.75
CA PRO A 2 12.51 -3.55 -10.59
C PRO A 2 11.72 -4.16 -11.75
N GLY A 3 11.99 -5.43 -12.08
CA GLY A 3 11.15 -6.18 -13.02
C GLY A 3 9.77 -6.49 -12.43
N SER A 4 8.75 -6.62 -13.28
CA SER A 4 7.41 -7.04 -12.86
C SER A 4 7.45 -8.43 -12.21
N GLY A 5 6.68 -8.63 -11.16
CA GLY A 5 6.58 -9.89 -10.44
C GLY A 5 5.52 -9.87 -9.36
N SER A 6 5.00 -11.04 -9.00
CA SER A 6 4.05 -11.21 -7.90
C SER A 6 4.50 -12.34 -6.99
N LEU A 7 4.23 -12.18 -5.69
CA LEU A 7 4.55 -13.18 -4.66
C LEU A 7 3.37 -13.31 -3.71
N ASN A 8 2.89 -14.54 -3.52
CA ASN A 8 1.87 -14.85 -2.53
C ASN A 8 2.54 -15.21 -1.20
N GLY A 9 2.06 -14.65 -0.09
CA GLY A 9 2.60 -14.90 1.25
C GLY A 9 3.96 -14.26 1.53
N GLY A 10 4.39 -13.25 0.75
CA GLY A 10 5.63 -12.54 0.99
C GLY A 10 5.83 -11.31 0.10
N ILE A 11 7.03 -10.76 0.11
CA ILE A 11 7.39 -9.50 -0.57
C ILE A 11 8.19 -9.79 -1.85
N VAL A 12 7.74 -9.26 -2.98
CA VAL A 12 8.48 -9.33 -4.26
C VAL A 12 9.84 -8.62 -4.16
N LYS A 13 10.87 -9.17 -4.79
CA LYS A 13 12.20 -8.55 -4.83
C LYS A 13 12.14 -7.15 -5.47
N GLY A 14 12.53 -6.12 -4.72
CA GLY A 14 12.48 -4.71 -5.18
C GLY A 14 11.20 -3.97 -4.78
N PHE A 15 10.32 -4.59 -3.99
CA PHE A 15 9.17 -3.92 -3.40
C PHE A 15 9.63 -2.85 -2.40
N PRO A 16 9.08 -1.63 -2.46
CA PRO A 16 9.45 -0.56 -1.53
C PRO A 16 8.78 -0.79 -0.16
N ALA A 17 9.35 -1.69 0.63
CA ALA A 17 8.88 -2.01 1.98
C ALA A 17 8.73 -0.74 2.84
N GLY A 18 9.67 0.21 2.78
CA GLY A 18 9.57 1.47 3.53
C GLY A 18 8.38 2.39 3.17
N ILE A 19 7.65 2.12 2.08
CA ILE A 19 6.51 2.95 1.62
C ILE A 19 5.18 2.17 1.71
N ALA A 20 5.22 0.88 1.42
CA ALA A 20 4.03 0.04 1.29
C ALA A 20 4.13 -1.26 2.10
N ASP A 21 4.90 -1.32 3.19
CA ASP A 21 4.95 -2.53 4.03
C ASP A 21 3.59 -2.85 4.66
N ALA A 22 3.44 -4.11 5.07
CA ALA A 22 2.37 -4.48 5.96
C ALA A 22 2.61 -3.87 7.35
N MET A 23 1.54 -3.35 7.96
CA MET A 23 1.57 -2.90 9.35
C MET A 23 1.97 -4.05 10.27
N ASP A 24 2.79 -3.78 11.29
CA ASP A 24 3.22 -4.77 12.27
C ASP A 24 2.04 -5.61 12.81
N GLY A 25 2.24 -6.92 12.88
CA GLY A 25 1.21 -7.88 13.28
C GLY A 25 0.19 -8.23 12.17
N SER A 26 0.32 -7.67 10.97
CA SER A 26 -0.48 -8.05 9.81
C SER A 26 0.15 -9.20 9.04
N ASN A 27 -0.69 -10.05 8.47
CA ASN A 27 -0.26 -11.15 7.61
C ASN A 27 -0.32 -10.73 6.15
N ILE A 28 0.81 -10.78 5.44
CA ILE A 28 0.89 -10.49 4.02
C ILE A 28 0.23 -11.63 3.24
N ILE A 29 -0.83 -11.32 2.50
CA ILE A 29 -1.53 -12.28 1.65
C ILE A 29 -0.84 -12.35 0.29
N SER A 30 -0.60 -11.19 -0.32
CA SER A 30 0.01 -11.11 -1.64
C SER A 30 0.68 -9.75 -1.85
N THR A 31 1.81 -9.74 -2.55
CA THR A 31 2.41 -8.52 -3.09
C THR A 31 2.62 -8.67 -4.58
N SER A 32 2.48 -7.57 -5.31
CA SER A 32 2.68 -7.52 -6.75
C SER A 32 3.31 -6.20 -7.14
N ILE A 33 4.22 -6.27 -8.11
CA ILE A 33 4.84 -5.13 -8.77
C ILE A 33 4.64 -5.33 -10.27
N ALA A 34 4.16 -4.30 -10.94
CA ALA A 34 4.11 -4.23 -12.39
C ALA A 34 4.88 -2.99 -12.82
N THR A 35 5.90 -3.17 -13.64
CA THR A 35 6.71 -2.09 -14.20
C THR A 35 6.49 -2.05 -15.69
N GLU A 36 6.06 -0.90 -16.20
CA GLU A 36 5.88 -0.65 -17.64
C GLU A 36 6.47 0.72 -18.00
N GLY A 37 7.53 0.72 -18.80
CA GLY A 37 8.25 1.94 -19.16
C GLY A 37 8.79 2.67 -17.91
N SER A 38 8.30 3.89 -17.70
CA SER A 38 8.64 4.76 -16.56
C SER A 38 7.61 4.79 -15.44
N VAL A 39 6.62 3.87 -15.49
CA VAL A 39 5.59 3.70 -14.47
C VAL A 39 5.79 2.37 -13.75
N MET A 40 5.82 2.42 -12.42
CA MET A 40 5.83 1.26 -11.55
C MET A 40 4.57 1.26 -10.69
N GLN A 41 3.76 0.23 -10.85
CA GLN A 41 2.59 -0.04 -10.03
C GLN A 41 2.95 -1.10 -8.98
N LEU A 42 2.47 -0.92 -7.77
CA LEU A 42 2.54 -1.91 -6.73
C LEU A 42 1.17 -2.16 -6.11
N SER A 43 0.99 -3.36 -5.60
CA SER A 43 -0.16 -3.76 -4.83
C SER A 43 0.31 -4.65 -3.68
N LEU A 44 -0.15 -4.35 -2.46
CA LEU A 44 -0.01 -5.23 -1.31
C LEU A 44 -1.40 -5.50 -0.75
N VAL A 45 -1.70 -6.78 -0.54
CA VAL A 45 -2.89 -7.24 0.13
C VAL A 45 -2.45 -7.90 1.44
N ALA A 46 -2.97 -7.42 2.55
CA ALA A 46 -2.68 -8.00 3.86
C ALA A 46 -3.95 -8.08 4.72
N SER A 47 -3.92 -8.97 5.71
CA SER A 47 -4.97 -9.09 6.73
C SER A 47 -4.42 -8.75 8.09
N SER A 48 -5.16 -7.94 8.84
CA SER A 48 -4.84 -7.58 10.22
C SER A 48 -6.03 -7.82 11.14
N ALA A 49 -5.76 -8.07 12.42
CA ALA A 49 -6.77 -8.04 13.47
C ALA A 49 -7.08 -6.61 13.95
N ALA A 50 -6.26 -5.63 13.58
CA ALA A 50 -6.47 -4.23 13.92
C ALA A 50 -7.74 -3.67 13.27
N THR A 51 -8.33 -2.67 13.90
CA THR A 51 -9.50 -1.95 13.41
C THR A 51 -9.17 -1.13 12.14
N PRO A 52 -10.17 -0.83 11.29
CA PRO A 52 -9.93 0.00 10.11
C PRO A 52 -9.30 1.35 10.44
N ASP A 53 -9.68 1.97 11.56
CA ASP A 53 -9.13 3.27 11.97
C ASP A 53 -7.68 3.19 12.41
N GLU A 54 -7.26 2.12 13.10
CA GLU A 54 -5.85 1.89 13.44
C GLU A 54 -4.99 1.72 12.18
N ILE A 55 -5.47 0.95 11.21
CA ILE A 55 -4.79 0.74 9.93
C ILE A 55 -4.66 2.08 9.19
N ARG A 56 -5.74 2.88 9.11
CA ARG A 56 -5.70 4.20 8.47
C ARG A 56 -4.74 5.15 9.17
N ALA A 57 -4.79 5.20 10.50
CA ALA A 57 -3.93 6.08 11.29
C ALA A 57 -2.45 5.74 11.08
N HIS A 58 -2.11 4.45 11.01
CA HIS A 58 -0.76 3.99 10.71
C HIS A 58 -0.28 4.49 9.34
N TYR A 59 -1.03 4.22 8.26
CA TYR A 59 -0.62 4.62 6.90
C TYR A 59 -0.66 6.14 6.69
N ARG A 60 -1.62 6.84 7.31
CA ARG A 60 -1.66 8.31 7.31
C ARG A 60 -0.39 8.89 7.93
N ALA A 61 0.06 8.35 9.06
CA ALA A 61 1.30 8.79 9.71
C ALA A 61 2.53 8.47 8.86
N LEU A 62 2.61 7.25 8.32
CA LEU A 62 3.71 6.81 7.46
C LEU A 62 3.86 7.71 6.21
N TRP A 63 2.77 7.89 5.47
CA TRP A 63 2.79 8.64 4.21
C TRP A 63 2.96 10.15 4.42
N SER A 64 2.43 10.69 5.51
CA SER A 64 2.70 12.08 5.89
C SER A 64 4.17 12.28 6.23
N ALA A 65 4.82 11.34 6.92
CA ALA A 65 6.24 11.39 7.24
C ALA A 65 7.14 11.32 5.97
N LEU A 66 6.65 10.69 4.90
CA LEU A 66 7.29 10.68 3.59
C LEU A 66 7.07 11.97 2.77
N GLY A 67 6.31 12.93 3.31
CA GLY A 67 6.01 14.20 2.64
C GLY A 67 4.85 14.13 1.63
N LEU A 68 4.10 13.02 1.62
CA LEU A 68 2.92 12.87 0.76
C LEU A 68 1.76 13.68 1.32
N ARG A 69 0.91 14.17 0.42
CA ARG A 69 -0.27 14.96 0.77
C ARG A 69 -1.52 14.12 0.65
N GLU A 70 -2.25 14.01 1.74
CA GLU A 70 -3.57 13.40 1.75
C GLU A 70 -4.47 14.10 0.73
N GLN A 71 -5.16 13.30 -0.08
CA GLN A 71 -6.20 13.76 -0.99
C GLN A 71 -7.57 13.57 -0.34
N PRO A 72 -8.54 14.45 -0.63
CA PRO A 72 -9.91 14.24 -0.20
C PRO A 72 -10.42 12.90 -0.77
N GLY A 73 -10.69 11.95 0.13
CA GLY A 73 -11.17 10.61 -0.17
C GLY A 73 -12.59 10.37 0.33
N ASN A 74 -13.07 9.14 0.18
CA ASN A 74 -14.27 8.64 0.85
C ASN A 74 -13.89 7.96 2.17
N ASP A 75 -14.85 7.71 3.06
CA ASP A 75 -14.59 7.11 4.37
C ASP A 75 -13.95 5.71 4.30
N GLU A 76 -13.93 5.06 3.14
CA GLU A 76 -13.43 3.69 2.97
C GLU A 76 -12.01 3.62 2.37
N THR A 77 -11.57 4.69 1.72
CA THR A 77 -10.26 4.76 1.05
C THR A 77 -9.57 6.08 1.34
N ILE A 78 -8.34 6.00 1.86
CA ILE A 78 -7.45 7.16 1.95
C ILE A 78 -6.47 7.15 0.77
N ALA A 79 -6.22 8.32 0.20
CA ALA A 79 -5.31 8.49 -0.93
C ALA A 79 -4.30 9.58 -0.62
N PHE A 80 -3.06 9.39 -1.04
CA PHE A 80 -1.94 10.29 -0.81
C PHE A 80 -1.18 10.47 -2.11
N ILE A 81 -0.82 11.72 -2.43
CA ILE A 81 -0.04 12.03 -3.63
C ILE A 81 1.22 12.81 -3.26
N GLY A 82 2.30 12.49 -3.96
CA GLY A 82 3.56 13.23 -3.96
C GLY A 82 3.83 13.81 -5.34
N ALA A 83 5.11 14.05 -5.64
CA ALA A 83 5.52 14.62 -6.92
C ALA A 83 5.48 13.57 -8.04
N TYR A 84 5.87 12.34 -7.71
CA TYR A 84 5.95 11.23 -8.65
C TYR A 84 5.26 9.96 -8.16
N GLU A 85 4.61 10.03 -7.01
CA GLU A 85 3.97 8.90 -6.36
C GLU A 85 2.52 9.17 -6.02
N SER A 86 1.69 8.14 -6.16
CA SER A 86 0.30 8.13 -5.72
C SER A 86 0.07 6.83 -4.98
N LEU A 87 -0.38 6.92 -3.74
CA LEU A 87 -0.71 5.79 -2.88
C LEU A 87 -2.18 5.85 -2.50
N SER A 88 -2.82 4.69 -2.43
CA SER A 88 -4.16 4.55 -1.87
C SER A 88 -4.24 3.32 -1.00
N LEU A 89 -5.04 3.42 0.06
CA LEU A 89 -5.33 2.34 0.99
C LEU A 89 -6.83 2.14 1.01
N SER A 90 -7.28 0.94 0.65
CA SER A 90 -8.67 0.52 0.81
C SER A 90 -8.75 -0.57 1.86
N ILE A 91 -9.74 -0.50 2.76
CA ILE A 91 -9.94 -1.47 3.83
C ILE A 91 -11.32 -2.09 3.67
N GLY A 92 -11.40 -3.41 3.78
CA GLY A 92 -12.65 -4.15 3.75
C GLY A 92 -12.68 -5.25 4.81
N PRO A 93 -13.89 -5.72 5.19
CA PRO A 93 -14.03 -6.81 6.13
C PRO A 93 -13.44 -8.11 5.56
N SER A 94 -12.81 -8.90 6.42
CA SER A 94 -12.34 -10.26 6.11
C SER A 94 -12.80 -11.20 7.22
N GLY A 95 -13.08 -12.47 6.91
CA GLY A 95 -13.81 -13.37 7.82
C GLY A 95 -13.33 -13.39 9.28
N THR A 96 -12.03 -13.20 9.55
CA THR A 96 -11.43 -13.16 10.90
C THR A 96 -10.77 -11.82 11.27
N GLY A 97 -10.99 -10.74 10.50
CA GLY A 97 -10.36 -9.44 10.75
C GLY A 97 -10.64 -8.42 9.65
N ASN A 98 -9.66 -7.57 9.36
CA ASN A 98 -9.73 -6.58 8.30
C ASN A 98 -8.71 -6.92 7.21
N ARG A 99 -9.16 -6.94 5.96
CA ARG A 99 -8.28 -7.02 4.80
C ARG A 99 -8.08 -5.61 4.29
N TYR A 100 -6.83 -5.22 4.12
CA TYR A 100 -6.51 -3.96 3.50
C TYR A 100 -5.63 -4.17 2.28
N THR A 101 -5.83 -3.30 1.31
CA THR A 101 -5.09 -3.29 0.06
C THR A 101 -4.43 -1.93 -0.08
N ILE A 102 -3.10 -1.93 -0.20
CA ILE A 102 -2.32 -0.76 -0.59
C ILE A 102 -2.12 -0.86 -2.09
N PHE A 103 -2.49 0.20 -2.81
CA PHE A 103 -2.15 0.38 -4.20
C PHE A 103 -1.22 1.58 -4.33
N GLY A 104 -0.15 1.43 -5.09
CA GLY A 104 0.83 2.48 -5.29
C GLY A 104 1.22 2.60 -6.75
N VAL A 105 1.39 3.83 -7.22
CA VAL A 105 1.89 4.14 -8.55
C VAL A 105 3.04 5.11 -8.40
N PHE A 106 4.20 4.74 -8.93
CA PHE A 106 5.41 5.55 -8.93
C PHE A 106 5.79 5.82 -10.37
N ARG A 107 6.21 7.05 -10.64
CA ARG A 107 6.70 7.50 -11.94
C ARG A 107 8.14 7.97 -11.79
N THR A 108 8.89 7.97 -12.88
CA THR A 108 10.30 8.43 -12.88
C THR A 108 10.55 9.70 -13.68
N GLU A 109 9.50 10.24 -14.31
CA GLU A 109 9.52 11.46 -15.13
C GLU A 109 8.21 12.23 -15.01
#